data_AF-A7BBX5-F1
#
_entry.id   AF-A7BBX5-F1
#
_cell.length_a   1.000
_cell.length_b   1.000
_cell.length_c   1.000
_cell.angle_alpha   90.00
_cell.angle_beta   90.00
_cell.angle_gamma   90.00
#
_symmetry.space_group_name_H-M   'P 1'
#
loop_
_entity.id
_entity.type
_entity.pdbx_description
1 polymer ?
#
loop_
_entity_poly.entity_id
_entity_poly.type
_entity_poly.pdbx_seq_one_letter_code
_entity_poly.pdbx_strand_id
1 'polypeptide(L)'
;MSEKTTDEEMLFEHDPKGAFAQFVAPMAGYGVTMASFFRPTVTEQYPREPARVMPRFHGRHQLNRYDDGLEKCVGCELCAWACPADAIFVEAASNTPEEQYSAGERYGRVYQINYLRCIFCGMCIEACPTRALTMTNDFEIAKYTREDDIY
;
A
#
# COMPACT_ATOMS: atom_id res chain seq x y z
N MET A 1 -56.19 5.19 -9.70
CA MET A 1 -55.66 4.12 -8.83
C MET A 1 -54.56 3.40 -9.60
N SER A 2 -53.41 4.06 -9.72
CA SER A 2 -52.24 3.58 -10.45
C SER A 2 -51.06 4.39 -9.92
N GLU A 3 -50.64 4.11 -8.69
CA GLU A 3 -49.31 4.51 -8.25
C GLU A 3 -48.34 3.51 -8.84
N LYS A 4 -47.64 3.95 -9.89
CA LYS A 4 -46.41 3.30 -10.33
C LYS A 4 -45.35 3.69 -9.31
N THR A 5 -44.99 2.76 -8.43
CA THR A 5 -43.78 2.85 -7.61
C THR A 5 -42.61 3.16 -8.53
N THR A 6 -41.92 4.26 -8.24
CA THR A 6 -40.81 4.81 -9.00
C THR A 6 -39.59 3.89 -8.94
N ASP A 7 -38.94 3.66 -10.10
CA ASP A 7 -37.78 2.78 -10.31
C ASP A 7 -36.56 3.07 -9.40
N GLU A 8 -36.52 4.18 -8.66
CA GLU A 8 -35.39 4.56 -7.79
C GLU A 8 -35.41 3.89 -6.40
N GLU A 9 -36.56 3.44 -5.88
CA GLU A 9 -36.64 2.69 -4.61
C GLU A 9 -36.23 1.21 -4.75
N MET A 10 -36.15 0.69 -5.98
CA MET A 10 -35.89 -0.72 -6.28
C MET A 10 -34.40 -1.15 -6.25
N LEU A 11 -33.47 -0.28 -5.91
CA LEU A 11 -32.03 -0.64 -5.89
C LEU A 11 -31.61 -1.52 -4.70
N PHE A 12 -32.43 -1.60 -3.65
CA PHE A 12 -32.13 -2.38 -2.44
C PHE A 12 -33.29 -3.23 -1.92
N GLU A 13 -34.47 -3.18 -2.54
CA GLU A 13 -35.56 -4.09 -2.22
C GLU A 13 -35.43 -5.39 -3.01
N HIS A 14 -35.36 -6.50 -2.28
CA HIS A 14 -35.44 -7.83 -2.86
C HIS A 14 -36.82 -7.99 -3.50
N ASP A 15 -36.88 -8.13 -4.84
CA ASP A 15 -38.10 -8.51 -5.54
C ASP A 15 -38.73 -9.73 -4.84
N PRO A 16 -39.98 -9.62 -4.31
CA PRO A 16 -40.58 -10.67 -3.52
C PRO A 16 -40.80 -11.91 -4.40
N LYS A 17 -39.88 -12.87 -4.27
CA LYS A 17 -39.96 -14.17 -4.94
C LYS A 17 -41.29 -14.83 -4.57
N GLY A 18 -42.08 -15.21 -5.57
CA GLY A 18 -43.33 -15.94 -5.34
C GLY A 18 -43.13 -17.23 -4.52
N ALA A 19 -44.17 -17.71 -3.84
CA ALA A 19 -44.10 -18.84 -2.91
C ALA A 19 -43.43 -20.10 -3.51
N PHE A 20 -43.64 -20.36 -4.81
CA PHE A 20 -42.99 -21.43 -5.54
C PHE A 20 -41.47 -21.22 -5.67
N ALA A 21 -41.03 -20.00 -6.01
CA ALA A 21 -39.63 -19.64 -6.12
C ALA A 21 -38.91 -19.70 -4.76
N GLN A 22 -39.58 -19.34 -3.67
CA GLN A 22 -39.06 -19.52 -2.31
C GLN A 22 -38.88 -20.99 -1.93
N PHE A 23 -39.82 -21.86 -2.33
CA PHE A 23 -39.73 -23.29 -2.06
C PHE A 23 -38.58 -23.99 -2.80
N VAL A 24 -38.30 -23.61 -4.06
CA VAL A 24 -37.20 -24.20 -4.86
C VAL A 24 -35.85 -23.51 -4.66
N ALA A 25 -35.81 -22.35 -3.98
CA ALA A 25 -34.59 -21.58 -3.75
C ALA A 25 -33.45 -22.37 -3.09
N PRO A 26 -33.68 -23.25 -2.08
CA PRO A 26 -32.60 -24.04 -1.49
C PRO A 26 -31.94 -24.97 -2.52
N MET A 27 -32.73 -25.61 -3.39
CA MET A 27 -32.21 -26.50 -4.43
C MET A 27 -31.42 -25.73 -5.49
N ALA A 28 -31.90 -24.54 -5.88
CA ALA A 28 -31.17 -23.66 -6.79
C ALA A 28 -29.82 -23.21 -6.17
N GLY A 29 -29.79 -22.92 -4.86
CA GLY A 29 -28.58 -22.60 -4.12
C GLY A 29 -27.56 -23.74 -4.13
N TYR A 30 -27.98 -24.97 -3.81
CA TYR A 30 -27.12 -26.14 -3.91
C TYR A 30 -26.62 -26.39 -5.34
N GLY A 31 -27.42 -26.09 -6.36
CA GLY A 31 -27.00 -26.13 -7.76
C GLY A 31 -25.81 -25.21 -8.06
N VAL A 32 -25.80 -24.00 -7.51
CA VAL A 32 -24.66 -23.06 -7.64
C VAL A 32 -23.42 -23.59 -6.92
N THR A 33 -23.58 -24.15 -5.72
CA THR A 33 -22.47 -24.77 -4.98
C THR A 33 -21.89 -25.96 -5.74
N MET A 34 -22.74 -26.84 -6.26
CA MET A 34 -22.34 -28.00 -7.07
C MET A 34 -21.62 -27.56 -8.33
N ALA A 35 -22.14 -26.57 -9.06
CA ALA A 35 -21.48 -26.01 -10.24
C ALA A 35 -20.13 -25.35 -9.90
N SER A 36 -20.01 -24.75 -8.70
CA SER A 36 -18.75 -24.12 -8.25
C SER A 36 -17.68 -25.14 -7.86
N PHE A 37 -18.07 -26.34 -7.40
CA PHE A 37 -17.12 -27.41 -7.04
C PHE A 37 -16.24 -27.85 -8.21
N PHE A 38 -16.75 -27.79 -9.44
CA PHE A 38 -16.03 -28.17 -10.65
C PHE A 38 -15.24 -27.01 -11.29
N ARG A 39 -15.24 -25.81 -10.71
CA ARG A 39 -14.44 -24.69 -11.21
C ARG A 39 -12.96 -24.86 -10.82
N PRO A 40 -12.01 -24.37 -11.63
CA PRO A 40 -10.61 -24.40 -11.28
C PRO A 40 -10.34 -23.59 -10.01
N THR A 41 -9.40 -24.08 -9.19
CA THR A 41 -9.01 -23.43 -7.94
C THR A 41 -8.22 -22.14 -8.24
N VAL A 42 -8.62 -21.03 -7.62
CA VAL A 42 -7.98 -19.71 -7.76
C VAL A 42 -6.96 -19.40 -6.66
N THR A 43 -6.62 -20.39 -5.83
CA THR A 43 -5.71 -20.22 -4.70
C THR A 43 -4.28 -20.01 -5.19
N GLU A 44 -3.64 -18.94 -4.75
CA GLU A 44 -2.19 -18.74 -4.92
C GLU A 44 -1.44 -19.52 -3.83
N GLN A 45 -0.44 -20.33 -4.22
CA GLN A 45 0.28 -21.19 -3.27
C GLN A 45 1.43 -20.46 -2.56
N TYR A 46 1.12 -19.36 -1.87
CA TYR A 46 2.10 -18.67 -1.03
C TYR A 46 2.53 -19.56 0.16
N PRO A 47 3.84 -19.63 0.54
CA PRO A 47 5.00 -18.91 0.01
C PRO A 47 5.79 -19.66 -1.08
N ARG A 48 5.29 -20.81 -1.56
CA ARG A 48 6.00 -21.63 -2.57
C ARG A 48 6.01 -20.95 -3.94
N GLU A 49 4.90 -20.29 -4.29
CA GLU A 49 4.79 -19.41 -5.44
C GLU A 49 4.74 -17.96 -4.95
N PRO A 50 5.68 -17.09 -5.35
CA PRO A 50 5.72 -15.71 -4.87
C PRO A 50 4.53 -14.92 -5.41
N ALA A 51 3.99 -14.03 -4.56
CA ALA A 51 2.90 -13.16 -4.94
C ALA A 51 3.32 -12.21 -6.07
N ARG A 52 2.43 -12.01 -7.04
CA ARG A 52 2.69 -11.09 -8.16
C ARG A 52 2.28 -9.68 -7.77
N VAL A 53 3.27 -8.83 -7.55
CA VAL A 53 3.08 -7.41 -7.23
C VAL A 53 3.20 -6.54 -8.49
N MET A 54 2.37 -5.50 -8.57
CA MET A 54 2.38 -4.57 -9.71
C MET A 54 3.58 -3.61 -9.64
N PRO A 55 4.06 -3.06 -10.77
CA PRO A 55 5.23 -2.17 -10.78
C PRO A 55 5.10 -0.88 -9.96
N ARG A 56 3.88 -0.43 -9.66
CA ARG A 56 3.59 0.79 -8.88
C ARG A 56 3.08 0.46 -7.47
N PHE A 57 3.39 -0.73 -6.96
CA PHE A 57 3.01 -1.12 -5.61
C PHE A 57 3.78 -0.29 -4.57
N HIS A 58 3.14 -0.04 -3.43
CA HIS A 58 3.67 0.77 -2.34
C HIS A 58 4.12 -0.14 -1.19
N GLY A 59 5.36 -0.63 -1.26
CA GLY A 59 5.95 -1.48 -0.22
C GLY A 59 6.94 -0.74 0.67
N ARG A 60 8.04 -1.40 1.02
CA ARG A 60 9.10 -0.87 1.87
C ARG A 60 9.74 0.39 1.25
N HIS A 61 10.04 1.37 2.08
CA HIS A 61 10.76 2.57 1.65
C HIS A 61 12.25 2.26 1.49
N GLN A 62 12.87 2.83 0.46
CA GLN A 62 14.30 2.70 0.18
C GLN A 62 14.89 4.07 -0.15
N LEU A 63 16.03 4.39 0.47
CA LEU A 63 16.86 5.52 0.09
C LEU A 63 17.81 5.12 -1.02
N ASN A 64 17.77 5.88 -2.10
CA ASN A 64 18.58 5.65 -3.29
C ASN A 64 19.85 6.49 -3.27
N ARG A 65 20.87 5.95 -3.92
CA ARG A 65 22.13 6.62 -4.22
C ARG A 65 22.19 6.99 -5.70
N TYR A 66 23.00 7.98 -6.04
CA TYR A 66 23.39 8.28 -7.42
C TYR A 66 24.37 7.21 -7.92
N ASP A 67 24.66 7.22 -9.23
CA ASP A 67 25.56 6.24 -9.86
C ASP A 67 27.02 6.36 -9.39
N ASP A 68 27.39 7.52 -8.82
CA ASP A 68 28.67 7.80 -8.18
C ASP A 68 28.76 7.27 -6.73
N GLY A 69 27.67 6.73 -6.19
CA GLY A 69 27.58 6.22 -4.82
C GLY A 69 27.16 7.26 -3.76
N LEU A 70 27.05 8.54 -4.11
CA LEU A 70 26.57 9.58 -3.20
C LEU A 70 25.07 9.40 -2.91
N GLU A 71 24.66 9.77 -1.71
CA GLU A 71 23.25 9.75 -1.32
C GLU A 71 22.46 10.81 -2.08
N LYS A 72 21.28 10.44 -2.57
CA LYS A 72 20.36 11.41 -3.20
C LYS A 72 19.67 12.30 -2.17
N CYS A 73 19.64 11.89 -0.90
CA CYS A 73 19.01 12.63 0.17
C CYS A 73 19.86 13.86 0.54
N VAL A 74 19.27 15.05 0.43
CA VAL A 74 19.92 16.32 0.79
C VAL A 74 19.47 16.87 2.15
N GLY A 75 18.72 16.09 2.93
CA GLY A 75 18.24 16.53 4.24
C GLY A 75 17.29 17.73 4.18
N CYS A 76 16.44 17.83 3.15
CA CYS A 76 15.48 18.94 3.00
C CYS A 76 14.25 18.85 3.91
N GLU A 77 14.04 17.72 4.59
CA GLU A 77 12.95 17.47 5.56
C GLU A 77 11.52 17.54 4.99
N LEU A 78 11.36 17.78 3.68
CA LEU A 78 10.05 17.87 3.01
C LEU A 78 9.23 16.58 3.10
N CYS A 79 9.88 15.41 3.12
CA CYS A 79 9.19 14.13 3.27
C CYS A 79 8.60 13.93 4.66
N ALA A 80 9.22 14.48 5.71
CA ALA A 80 8.65 14.49 7.06
C ALA A 80 7.44 15.41 7.12
N TRP A 81 7.55 16.61 6.54
CA TRP A 81 6.43 17.56 6.48
C TRP A 81 5.24 17.05 5.67
N ALA A 82 5.50 16.35 4.55
CA ALA A 82 4.45 15.79 3.71
C ALA A 82 3.79 14.54 4.30
N CYS A 83 4.34 13.94 5.36
CA CYS A 83 3.81 12.69 5.92
C CYS A 83 2.53 12.96 6.72
N PRO A 84 1.35 12.45 6.28
CA PRO A 84 0.09 12.70 6.99
C PRO A 84 0.00 12.02 8.36
N ALA A 85 0.82 10.99 8.60
CA ALA A 85 0.85 10.24 9.85
C ALA A 85 2.04 10.62 10.75
N ASP A 86 2.88 11.57 10.31
CA ASP A 86 4.08 12.00 11.03
C ASP A 86 4.96 10.79 11.42
N ALA A 87 5.23 9.93 10.44
CA ALA A 87 5.97 8.67 10.61
C ALA A 87 7.47 8.80 10.34
N ILE A 88 7.92 9.93 9.79
CA ILE A 88 9.28 10.13 9.30
C ILE A 88 9.97 11.19 10.17
N PHE A 89 11.15 10.87 10.68
CA PHE A 89 12.02 11.81 11.36
C PHE A 89 13.29 12.04 10.52
N VAL A 90 13.64 13.31 10.31
CA VAL A 90 14.83 13.69 9.52
C VAL A 90 15.62 14.73 10.30
N GLU A 91 16.92 14.53 10.37
CA GLU A 91 17.86 15.51 10.87
C GLU A 91 18.99 15.70 9.85
N ALA A 92 19.18 16.93 9.38
CA ALA A 92 20.15 17.23 8.33
C ALA A 92 21.44 17.84 8.86
N ALA A 93 22.57 17.45 8.29
CA ALA A 93 23.89 18.03 8.56
C ALA A 93 24.52 18.57 7.27
N SER A 94 25.53 19.43 7.42
CA SER A 94 26.28 20.00 6.30
C SER A 94 27.39 19.07 5.86
N ASN A 95 27.62 18.95 4.56
CA ASN A 95 28.82 18.31 4.04
C ASN A 95 30.06 19.19 4.29
N THR A 96 31.24 18.57 4.30
CA THR A 96 32.54 19.25 4.37
C THR A 96 33.35 18.90 3.11
N PRO A 97 34.39 19.70 2.76
CA PRO A 97 35.26 19.37 1.64
C PRO A 97 35.94 17.99 1.77
N GLU A 98 36.14 17.52 3.00
CA GLU A 98 36.75 16.23 3.32
C GLU A 98 35.74 15.07 3.38
N GLU A 99 34.47 15.35 3.70
CA GLU A 99 33.40 14.36 3.87
C GLU A 99 32.12 14.77 3.11
N GLN A 100 32.02 14.29 1.87
CA GLN A 100 30.87 14.51 0.98
C GLN A 100 29.99 13.26 0.94
N TYR A 101 28.80 13.33 1.57
CA TYR A 101 27.85 12.20 1.62
C TYR A 101 26.77 12.29 0.53
N SER A 102 26.40 13.50 0.13
CA SER A 102 25.39 13.78 -0.89
C SER A 102 25.94 14.77 -1.93
N ALA A 103 25.28 14.90 -3.08
CA ALA A 103 25.69 15.89 -4.09
C ALA A 103 25.43 17.36 -3.68
N GLY A 104 24.63 17.60 -2.63
CA GLY A 104 24.26 18.95 -2.19
C GLY A 104 25.19 19.52 -1.11
N GLU A 105 24.83 20.69 -0.57
CA GLU A 105 25.52 21.29 0.59
C GLU A 105 25.23 20.54 1.90
N ARG A 106 24.13 19.77 1.93
CA ARG A 106 23.61 19.06 3.11
C ARG A 106 23.25 17.62 2.79
N TYR A 107 23.25 16.77 3.80
CA TYR A 107 22.81 15.38 3.74
C TYR A 107 21.90 15.04 4.94
N GLY A 108 21.15 13.95 4.84
CA GLY A 108 20.32 13.46 5.95
C GLY A 108 21.17 12.68 6.95
N ARG A 109 21.66 13.35 8.00
CA ARG A 109 22.47 12.73 9.07
C ARG A 109 21.71 11.63 9.79
N VAL A 110 20.44 11.89 10.09
CA VAL A 110 19.51 10.91 10.64
C VAL A 110 18.30 10.90 9.74
N TYR A 111 17.94 9.72 9.26
CA TYR A 111 16.70 9.50 8.54
C TYR A 111 16.05 8.26 9.15
N GLN A 112 14.86 8.42 9.71
CA GLN A 112 14.13 7.33 10.33
C GLN A 112 12.69 7.27 9.84
N ILE A 113 12.16 6.04 9.68
CA ILE A 113 10.75 5.78 9.38
C ILE A 113 10.19 4.77 10.37
N ASN A 114 9.11 5.16 11.04
CA ASN A 114 8.35 4.27 11.89
C ASN A 114 7.23 3.58 11.10
N TYR A 115 7.40 2.29 10.78
CA TYR A 115 6.39 1.53 10.03
C TYR A 115 5.12 1.23 10.81
N LEU A 116 5.12 1.37 12.14
CA LEU A 116 3.91 1.25 12.96
C LEU A 116 2.99 2.47 12.83
N ARG A 117 3.50 3.59 12.30
CA ARG A 117 2.73 4.82 11.99
C ARG A 117 2.50 5.02 10.50
N CYS A 118 3.40 4.51 9.66
CA CYS A 118 3.33 4.70 8.22
C CYS A 118 2.06 4.07 7.61
N ILE A 119 1.36 4.83 6.77
CA ILE A 119 0.14 4.38 6.07
C ILE A 119 0.37 4.03 4.58
N PHE A 120 1.63 3.95 4.15
CA PHE A 120 2.03 3.57 2.77
C PHE A 120 1.37 4.39 1.65
N CYS A 121 1.03 5.65 1.92
CA CYS A 121 0.34 6.52 0.96
C CYS A 121 1.24 7.03 -0.19
N GLY A 122 2.56 7.09 0.02
CA GLY A 122 3.54 7.56 -0.98
C GLY A 122 3.70 9.06 -1.14
N MET A 123 3.04 9.89 -0.31
CA MET A 123 3.20 11.35 -0.37
C MET A 123 4.65 11.81 -0.14
N CYS A 124 5.42 11.06 0.67
CA CYS A 124 6.83 11.34 0.93
C CYS A 124 7.72 11.21 -0.33
N ILE A 125 7.35 10.35 -1.29
CA ILE A 125 8.06 10.19 -2.56
C ILE A 125 7.78 11.37 -3.48
N GLU A 126 6.49 11.71 -3.62
CA GLU A 126 6.06 12.83 -4.47
C GLU A 126 6.60 14.18 -3.96
N ALA A 127 6.70 14.33 -2.64
CA ALA A 127 7.29 15.50 -2.01
C ALA A 127 8.81 15.58 -2.16
N CYS A 128 9.49 14.48 -2.52
CA CYS A 128 10.96 14.44 -2.55
C CYS A 128 11.51 15.12 -3.81
N PRO A 129 12.19 16.28 -3.71
CA PRO A 129 12.64 17.03 -4.88
C PRO A 129 13.74 16.32 -5.66
N THR A 130 14.59 15.54 -4.99
CA THR A 130 15.71 14.80 -5.60
C THR A 130 15.36 13.35 -5.94
N ARG A 131 14.12 12.91 -5.67
CA ARG A 131 13.69 11.51 -5.77
C ARG A 131 14.64 10.54 -5.04
N ALA A 132 15.09 10.96 -3.86
CA ALA A 132 15.95 10.15 -3.00
C ALA A 132 15.23 8.95 -2.40
N LEU A 133 13.94 9.09 -2.14
CA LEU A 133 13.11 8.07 -1.53
C LEU A 133 12.25 7.39 -2.59
N THR A 134 12.23 6.06 -2.61
CA THR A 134 11.30 5.26 -3.42
C THR A 134 10.64 4.18 -2.59
N MET A 135 9.45 3.74 -2.99
CA MET A 135 8.83 2.53 -2.44
C MET A 135 9.18 1.36 -3.33
N THR A 136 9.64 0.28 -2.71
CA THR A 136 9.94 -0.99 -3.37
C THR A 136 8.70 -1.86 -3.40
N ASN A 137 8.85 -3.01 -4.05
CA ASN A 137 7.83 -4.04 -4.07
C ASN A 137 7.95 -5.02 -2.89
N ASP A 138 8.82 -4.74 -1.92
CA ASP A 138 8.97 -5.57 -0.73
C ASP A 138 7.80 -5.32 0.23
N PHE A 139 6.95 -6.33 0.45
CA PHE A 139 5.82 -6.26 1.38
C PHE A 139 6.01 -7.15 2.63
N GLU A 140 6.97 -8.08 2.61
CA GLU A 140 7.24 -9.03 3.69
C GLU A 140 8.13 -8.40 4.78
N ILE A 141 7.67 -7.30 5.37
CA ILE A 141 8.46 -6.48 6.32
C ILE A 141 8.17 -6.77 7.80
N ALA A 142 7.40 -7.81 8.11
CA ALA A 142 7.01 -8.14 9.48
C ALA A 142 8.22 -8.45 10.38
N LYS A 143 8.21 -7.91 11.60
CA LYS A 143 9.23 -8.12 12.64
C LYS A 143 8.63 -8.69 13.92
N TYR A 144 9.50 -9.15 14.82
CA TYR A 144 9.10 -9.73 16.10
C TYR A 144 8.93 -8.69 17.21
N THR A 145 9.70 -7.60 17.15
CA THR A 145 9.67 -6.52 18.15
C THR A 145 9.26 -5.20 17.50
N ARG A 146 8.77 -4.26 18.31
CA ARG A 146 8.29 -2.95 17.82
C ARG A 146 9.45 -2.07 17.39
N GLU A 147 10.59 -2.22 18.06
CA GLU A 147 11.81 -1.47 17.83
C GLU A 147 12.39 -1.81 16.45
N ASP A 148 12.26 -3.06 16.01
CA ASP A 148 12.71 -3.52 14.68
C ASP A 148 11.89 -2.91 13.52
N ASP A 149 10.69 -2.39 13.79
CA ASP A 149 9.83 -1.70 12.80
C ASP A 149 10.15 -0.21 12.66
N ILE A 150 11.14 0.29 13.41
CA ILE A 150 11.66 1.66 13.32
C ILE A 150 13.01 1.60 12.60
N TYR A 151 13.02 2.05 11.35
CA TYR A 151 14.20 2.06 10.47
C TYR A 151 14.89 3.41 10.47
#